data_AF-A0A1H1SC55-F1
#
_entry.id   AF-A0A1H1SC55-F1
#
_cell.length_a   1.000
_cell.length_b   1.000
_cell.length_c   1.000
_cell.angle_alpha   90.00
_cell.angle_beta   90.00
_cell.angle_gamma   90.00
#
_symmetry.space_group_name_H-M   'P 1'
#
loop_
_entity.id
_entity.type
_entity.pdbx_description
1 polymer ?
#
loop_
_entity_poly.entity_id
_entity_poly.type
_entity_poly.pdbx_seq_one_letter_code
_entity_poly.pdbx_strand_id
1 'polypeptide(L)'
;MKKLFLIPIMALLVILGMSFTSFGSEFEEHTEVVASDYIRVNGNWQPISEQDCNSGSNDCKVKFSENGQEFKVYDEMDLSTLRKSPTPGAKLINP
;
A
#
# COMPACT_ATOMS: atom_id res chain seq x y z
N MET A 1 -31.70 -46.85 -17.87
CA MET A 1 -30.84 -46.35 -16.79
C MET A 1 -29.52 -45.80 -17.34
N LYS A 2 -29.54 -44.65 -18.04
CA LYS A 2 -28.32 -44.04 -18.62
C LYS A 2 -28.11 -42.58 -18.20
N LYS A 3 -29.13 -41.95 -17.59
CA LYS A 3 -29.11 -40.57 -17.08
C LYS A 3 -28.64 -40.44 -15.63
N LEU A 4 -28.61 -41.56 -14.87
CA LEU A 4 -28.18 -41.59 -13.47
C LEU A 4 -26.64 -41.53 -13.29
N PHE A 5 -25.87 -41.84 -14.34
CA PHE A 5 -24.40 -41.80 -14.31
C PHE A 5 -23.81 -40.42 -14.62
N LEU A 6 -24.60 -39.49 -15.18
CA LEU A 6 -24.15 -38.13 -15.52
C LEU A 6 -24.19 -37.19 -14.32
N ILE A 7 -25.06 -37.46 -13.35
CA ILE A 7 -25.23 -36.68 -12.13
C ILE A 7 -23.93 -36.61 -11.30
N PRO A 8 -23.24 -37.74 -10.99
CA PRO A 8 -22.01 -37.68 -10.21
C PRO A 8 -20.87 -36.96 -10.94
N ILE A 9 -20.80 -37.06 -12.27
CA ILE A 9 -19.77 -36.38 -13.08
C ILE A 9 -20.01 -34.87 -13.09
N MET A 10 -21.25 -34.42 -13.26
CA MET A 10 -21.60 -33.01 -13.19
C MET A 10 -21.34 -32.41 -11.81
N ALA A 11 -21.66 -33.13 -10.73
CA ALA A 11 -21.37 -32.69 -9.37
C ALA A 11 -19.86 -32.51 -9.13
N LEU A 12 -19.03 -33.44 -9.64
CA LEU A 12 -17.57 -33.34 -9.55
C LEU A 12 -17.03 -32.10 -10.27
N LEU A 13 -17.54 -31.79 -11.47
CA LEU A 13 -17.12 -30.62 -12.25
C LEU A 13 -17.53 -29.30 -11.58
N VAL A 14 -18.68 -29.24 -10.91
CA VAL A 14 -19.12 -28.07 -10.15
C VAL A 14 -18.21 -27.84 -8.94
N ILE A 15 -17.84 -28.89 -8.20
CA ILE A 15 -16.92 -28.79 -7.05
C ILE A 15 -15.54 -28.32 -7.51
N LEU A 16 -15.00 -28.90 -8.59
CA LEU A 16 -13.71 -28.49 -9.18
C LEU A 16 -13.72 -27.03 -9.68
N GLY A 17 -14.85 -26.55 -10.21
CA GLY A 17 -15.00 -25.15 -10.61
C GLY A 17 -15.03 -24.18 -9.44
N MET A 18 -15.60 -24.58 -8.30
CA MET A 18 -15.62 -23.79 -7.06
C MET A 18 -14.28 -23.78 -6.31
N SER A 19 -13.37 -24.74 -6.57
CA SER A 19 -12.03 -24.77 -5.95
C SER A 19 -11.20 -23.51 -6.24
N PHE A 20 -11.46 -22.82 -7.34
CA PHE A 20 -10.74 -21.60 -7.72
C PHE A 20 -11.41 -20.31 -7.24
N THR A 21 -12.65 -20.38 -6.72
CA THR A 21 -13.35 -19.18 -6.21
C THR A 21 -12.90 -18.78 -4.80
N SER A 22 -12.12 -19.63 -4.11
CA SER A 22 -11.56 -19.32 -2.79
C SER A 22 -10.27 -18.50 -2.82
N PHE A 23 -9.71 -18.23 -4.01
CA PHE A 23 -8.62 -17.25 -4.18
C PHE A 23 -9.16 -15.84 -4.43
N GLY A 24 -10.38 -15.57 -3.99
CA GLY A 24 -10.97 -14.23 -3.91
C GLY A 24 -10.57 -13.57 -2.60
N SER A 25 -9.46 -12.85 -2.64
CA SER A 25 -9.08 -11.77 -1.74
C SER A 25 -9.26 -12.01 -0.23
N GLU A 26 -8.32 -12.70 0.39
CA GLU A 26 -7.71 -12.15 1.62
C GLU A 26 -6.81 -10.97 1.21
N PHE A 27 -7.38 -9.95 0.59
CA PHE A 27 -6.86 -8.61 0.79
C PHE A 27 -7.66 -8.12 1.97
N GLU A 28 -7.02 -8.11 3.13
CA GLU A 28 -7.52 -7.41 4.31
C GLU A 28 -8.15 -6.11 3.83
N GLU A 29 -9.47 -6.02 4.02
CA GLU A 29 -10.28 -4.86 3.72
C GLU A 29 -9.94 -3.77 4.75
N HIS A 30 -8.73 -3.23 4.65
CA HIS A 30 -8.41 -1.88 5.11
C HIS A 30 -8.39 -0.99 3.87
N THR A 31 -9.51 -0.95 3.15
CA THR A 31 -9.74 0.06 2.10
C THR A 31 -10.24 1.34 2.77
N GLU A 32 -9.41 1.93 3.64
CA GLU A 32 -9.27 3.36 3.54
C GLU A 32 -8.05 3.54 2.63
N VAL A 33 -8.28 3.79 1.34
CA VAL A 33 -7.24 4.37 0.47
C VAL A 33 -7.04 5.79 0.97
N VAL A 34 -6.43 5.93 2.15
CA VAL A 34 -5.86 7.19 2.60
C VAL A 34 -4.69 7.37 1.66
N ALA A 35 -4.72 8.42 0.82
CA ALA A 35 -3.54 8.85 0.09
C ALA A 35 -2.37 8.87 1.09
N SER A 36 -1.37 8.06 0.80
CA SER A 36 -0.27 7.80 1.72
C SER A 36 1.01 8.16 1.01
N ASP A 37 1.78 9.00 1.67
CA ASP A 37 3.16 9.21 1.30
C ASP A 37 4.02 8.09 1.89
N TYR A 38 5.25 7.98 1.41
CA TYR A 38 6.20 6.96 1.82
C TYR A 38 7.50 7.57 2.30
N ILE A 39 8.11 6.90 3.27
CA ILE A 39 9.50 7.14 3.69
C ILE A 39 10.29 5.85 3.60
N ARG A 40 11.62 5.97 3.55
CA ARG A 40 12.52 4.82 3.52
C ARG A 40 13.26 4.66 4.84
N VAL A 41 12.94 3.63 5.60
CA VAL A 41 13.54 3.31 6.91
C VAL A 41 14.29 2.00 6.79
N ASN A 42 15.61 2.02 7.05
CA ASN A 42 16.48 0.84 6.95
C ASN A 42 16.35 0.06 5.63
N GLY A 43 16.14 0.79 4.53
CA GLY A 43 15.99 0.23 3.18
C GLY A 43 14.58 -0.19 2.80
N ASN A 44 13.66 -0.29 3.76
CA ASN A 44 12.26 -0.65 3.56
C ASN A 44 11.38 0.59 3.41
N TRP A 45 10.31 0.47 2.63
CA TRP A 45 9.29 1.51 2.50
C TRP A 45 8.30 1.41 3.64
N GLN A 46 7.96 2.55 4.23
CA GLN A 46 6.96 2.66 5.28
C GLN A 46 5.96 3.75 4.89
N PRO A 47 4.64 3.45 4.86
CA PRO A 47 3.62 4.45 4.60
C PRO A 47 3.51 5.41 5.78
N ILE A 48 3.19 6.66 5.48
CA ILE A 48 2.82 7.71 6.42
C ILE A 48 1.58 8.43 5.87
N SER A 49 0.84 9.16 6.73
CA SER A 49 -0.25 10.01 6.23
C SER A 49 0.26 11.00 5.18
N GLU A 50 -0.57 11.32 4.20
CA GLU A 50 -0.30 12.36 3.20
C GLU A 50 0.28 13.63 3.85
N GLN A 51 1.44 14.06 3.38
CA GLN A 51 2.06 15.31 3.79
C GLN A 51 1.67 16.41 2.81
N ASP A 52 1.40 17.59 3.35
CA ASP A 52 1.21 18.81 2.57
C ASP A 52 2.56 19.34 2.05
N CYS A 53 3.22 18.51 1.25
CA CYS A 53 4.42 18.83 0.51
C CYS A 53 4.02 19.59 -0.75
N ASN A 54 4.13 20.92 -0.70
CA ASN A 54 3.84 21.83 -1.80
C ASN A 54 5.02 21.97 -2.78
N SER A 55 4.78 22.50 -3.99
CA SER A 55 5.85 22.74 -4.97
C SER A 55 6.92 23.71 -4.43
N GLY A 56 8.20 23.37 -4.65
CA GLY A 56 9.35 24.13 -4.15
C GLY A 56 10.68 23.53 -4.58
N SER A 57 11.79 24.14 -4.16
CA SER A 57 13.15 23.71 -4.51
C SER A 57 13.79 22.75 -3.49
N ASN A 58 13.23 22.67 -2.28
CA ASN A 58 13.76 21.82 -1.22
C ASN A 58 13.14 20.43 -1.25
N ASP A 59 13.85 19.44 -0.72
CA ASP A 59 13.28 18.11 -0.51
C ASP A 59 12.28 18.16 0.64
N CYS A 60 11.10 17.57 0.47
CA CYS A 60 10.16 17.41 1.57
C CYS A 60 10.70 16.37 2.55
N LYS A 61 10.73 16.72 3.84
CA LYS A 61 11.28 15.88 4.90
C LYS A 61 10.36 15.84 6.11
N VAL A 62 10.37 14.72 6.82
CA VAL A 62 9.65 14.51 8.07
C VAL A 62 10.57 13.93 9.14
N LYS A 63 10.22 14.09 10.40
CA LYS A 63 10.89 13.49 11.56
C LYS A 63 9.85 13.02 12.58
N PHE A 64 10.18 12.01 13.37
CA PHE A 64 9.28 11.44 14.37
C PHE A 64 9.53 11.96 15.80
N SER A 65 10.63 12.68 16.02
CA SER A 65 10.94 13.35 17.28
C SER A 65 11.73 14.62 17.03
N GLU A 66 11.75 15.54 18.00
CA GLU A 66 12.38 16.86 17.81
C GLU A 66 13.86 16.78 17.43
N ASN A 67 14.59 15.84 18.02
CA ASN A 67 16.01 15.57 17.75
C ASN A 67 16.21 14.28 16.93
N GLY A 68 15.15 13.81 16.25
CA GLY A 68 15.15 12.58 15.49
C GLY A 68 15.81 12.70 14.12
N GLN A 69 15.97 11.56 13.47
CA GLN A 69 16.40 11.49 12.08
C GLN A 69 15.35 12.11 11.15
N GLU A 70 15.81 12.84 10.13
CA GLU A 70 14.98 13.33 9.04
C GLU A 70 14.87 12.28 7.92
N PHE A 71 13.66 12.08 7.42
CA PHE A 71 13.35 11.18 6.32
C PHE A 71 12.78 11.98 5.16
N LYS A 72 13.24 11.68 3.94
CA LYS A 72 12.65 12.24 2.71
C LYS A 72 11.29 11.60 2.45
N VAL A 73 10.36 12.40 1.94
CA VAL A 73 8.99 11.99 1.63
C VAL A 73 8.84 11.71 0.14
N TYR A 74 8.18 10.61 -0.21
CA TYR A 74 7.96 10.14 -1.57
C TYR A 74 6.47 9.89 -1.81
N ASP A 75 6.01 10.20 -3.02
CA ASP A 75 4.61 9.99 -3.42
C ASP A 75 4.29 8.49 -3.62
N GLU A 76 5.30 7.73 -4.04
CA GLU A 76 5.21 6.28 -4.25
C GLU A 76 6.40 5.56 -3.61
N MET A 77 6.38 4.22 -3.57
CA MET A 77 7.49 3.38 -3.10
C MET A 77 8.66 3.31 -4.10
N ASP A 78 9.09 4.45 -4.60
CA ASP A 78 10.22 4.60 -5.52
C ASP A 78 11.03 5.87 -5.24
N LEU A 79 12.32 5.86 -5.59
CA LEU A 79 13.21 7.00 -5.37
C LEU A 79 13.00 8.15 -6.35
N SER A 80 12.29 7.95 -7.46
CA SER A 80 12.04 9.00 -8.46
C SER A 80 10.91 9.96 -8.07
N THR A 81 10.01 9.53 -7.18
CA THR A 81 8.82 10.29 -6.76
C THR A 81 9.06 11.15 -5.52
N LEU A 82 10.30 11.65 -5.37
CA LEU A 82 10.70 12.50 -4.26
C LEU A 82 9.88 13.80 -4.25
N ARG A 83 9.11 14.01 -3.18
CA ARG A 83 8.30 15.22 -3.02
C ARG A 83 9.15 16.43 -2.67
N LYS A 84 8.67 17.60 -3.07
CA LYS A 84 9.32 18.88 -2.83
C LYS A 84 8.57 19.70 -1.80
N SER A 85 9.24 20.69 -1.25
CA SER A 85 8.67 21.63 -0.30
C SER A 85 9.26 23.03 -0.48
N PRO A 86 8.51 24.08 -0.12
CA PRO A 86 9.03 25.45 -0.15
C PRO A 86 10.03 25.71 0.98
N THR A 87 10.01 24.92 2.06
CA THR A 87 10.83 25.12 3.27
C THR A 87 11.88 24.02 3.46
N PRO A 88 13.11 24.34 3.88
CA PRO A 88 14.19 23.33 3.99
C PRO A 88 14.10 22.38 5.20
N GLY A 89 13.20 22.65 6.16
CA GLY A 89 13.11 21.92 7.43
C GLY A 89 12.21 20.69 7.39
N ALA A 90 12.50 19.71 8.24
CA ALA A 90 11.65 18.54 8.42
C ALA A 90 10.44 18.81 9.33
N LYS A 91 9.27 18.35 8.91
CA LYS A 91 8.03 18.43 9.70
C LYS A 91 7.99 17.32 10.75
N LEU A 92 7.71 17.66 12.01
CA LEU A 92 7.46 16.66 13.05
C LEU A 92 6.09 16.00 12.80
N ILE A 93 6.06 14.68 12.68
CA ILE A 93 4.84 13.89 12.49
C ILE A 93 4.76 12.79 13.55
N ASN A 94 3.54 12.41 13.91
CA ASN A 94 3.28 11.21 14.68
C ASN A 94 2.83 10.11 13.70
N PRO A 95 3.62 9.03 13.53
CA PRO A 95 3.32 7.97 12.58
C PRO A 95 2.06 7.18 12.95
#